data_AF-A0AAE0BJU4-F1
#
_entry.id   AF-A0AAE0BJU4-F1
#
_cell.length_a   1.000
_cell.length_b   1.000
_cell.length_c   1.000
_cell.angle_alpha   90.00
_cell.angle_beta   90.00
_cell.angle_gamma   90.00
#
_symmetry.space_group_name_H-M   'P 1'
#
loop_
_entity.id
_entity.type
_entity.pdbx_description
1 polymer ?
#
loop_
_entity_poly.entity_id
_entity_poly.type
_entity_poly.pdbx_seq_one_letter_code
_entity_poly.pdbx_strand_id
1 'polypeptide(L)' 'SEEKMFMKLVVDVESDKVVGVHIVGGDAAEIMQGVAIAVKMGATKAQFDQCIGIHPTAAEELVTMRSVTREVRK' A
#
# COMPACT_ATOMS: atom_id res chain seq x y z
N SER A 1 -17.41 7.65 -17.05
CA SER A 1 -17.02 6.31 -16.57
C SER A 1 -16.30 6.49 -15.26
N GLU A 2 -16.71 5.81 -14.19
CA GLU A 2 -15.86 5.73 -12.99
C GLU A 2 -14.62 4.92 -13.36
N GLU A 3 -13.46 5.56 -13.32
CA GLU A 3 -12.20 4.87 -13.59
C GLU A 3 -11.90 3.93 -12.43
N LYS A 4 -11.67 2.65 -12.73
CA LYS A 4 -11.39 1.66 -11.70
C LYS A 4 -9.97 1.84 -11.20
N MET A 5 -9.82 1.88 -9.88
CA MET A 5 -8.52 1.85 -9.23
C MET A 5 -8.17 0.44 -8.75
N PHE A 6 -6.89 0.10 -8.83
CA PHE A 6 -6.33 -1.13 -8.28
C PHE A 6 -5.12 -0.80 -7.41
N MET A 7 -5.07 -1.38 -6.21
CA MET A 7 -3.92 -1.27 -5.30
C MET A 7 -3.51 -2.64 -4.78
N LYS A 8 -2.21 -2.82 -4.57
CA LYS A 8 -1.67 -4.03 -3.97
C LYS A 8 -0.46 -3.71 -3.11
N LEU A 9 -0.47 -4.23 -1.89
CA LEU A 9 0.70 -4.34 -1.03
C LEU A 9 1.24 -5.77 -1.07
N VAL A 10 2.55 -5.89 -1.15
CA VAL A 10 3.29 -7.15 -0.97
C VAL A 10 4.08 -7.01 0.31
N VAL A 11 3.82 -7.90 1.25
CA VAL A 11 4.41 -7.88 2.59
C VAL A 11 5.20 -9.17 2.77
N ASP A 12 6.42 -9.03 3.27
CA ASP A 12 7.19 -10.17 3.76
C ASP A 12 6.67 -10.60 5.13
N VAL A 13 6.24 -11.85 5.27
CA VAL A 13 5.53 -12.35 6.46
C VAL A 13 6.44 -12.39 7.70
N GLU A 14 7.74 -12.68 7.52
CA GLU A 14 8.67 -12.82 8.65
C GLU A 14 9.07 -11.45 9.23
N SER A 15 9.39 -10.49 8.37
CA SER A 15 9.88 -9.17 8.78
C SER A 15 8.80 -8.09 8.87
N ASP A 16 7.57 -8.39 8.44
CA ASP A 16 6.44 -7.46 8.28
C ASP A 16 6.72 -6.30 7.30
N LYS A 17 7.85 -6.32 6.57
CA LYS A 17 8.22 -5.23 5.67
C LYS A 17 7.34 -5.21 4.43
N VAL A 18 6.92 -4.03 4.03
CA VAL A 18 6.33 -3.81 2.71
C VAL A 18 7.45 -3.89 1.67
N VAL A 19 7.47 -4.96 0.88
CA VAL A 19 8.51 -5.22 -0.14
C VAL A 19 8.06 -4.86 -1.55
N GLY A 20 6.78 -4.55 -1.74
CA GLY A 20 6.26 -4.10 -3.02
C GLY A 20 4.93 -3.38 -2.88
N VAL A 21 4.71 -2.36 -3.72
CA VAL A 21 3.46 -1.62 -3.82
C VAL A 21 3.13 -1.43 -5.31
N HIS A 22 1.88 -1.66 -5.68
CA HIS A 22 1.40 -1.50 -7.05
C HIS A 22 0.12 -0.66 -7.03
N ILE A 23 0.04 0.34 -7.90
CA ILE A 23 -1.12 1.21 -8.05
C ILE A 23 -1.40 1.36 -9.53
N VAL A 24 -2.67 1.21 -9.92
CA VAL A 24 -3.18 1.50 -11.27
C VAL A 24 -4.46 2.31 -11.11
N GLY A 25 -4.50 3.51 -11.68
CA GLY A 25 -5.62 4.44 -11.58
C GLY A 25 -5.15 5.90 -11.52
N GLY A 26 -6.06 6.83 -11.27
CA GLY A 26 -5.76 8.25 -11.07
C GLY A 26 -4.78 8.48 -9.92
N ASP A 27 -3.97 9.53 -10.05
CA ASP A 27 -2.99 10.00 -9.05
C ASP A 27 -1.94 8.96 -8.61
N ALA A 28 -1.80 7.85 -9.35
CA ALA A 28 -0.90 6.75 -9.00
C ALA A 28 0.56 7.20 -8.91
N ALA A 29 0.99 8.14 -9.78
CA ALA A 29 2.37 8.64 -9.78
C ALA A 29 2.67 9.46 -8.53
N GLU A 30 1.78 10.37 -8.17
CA GLU A 30 1.86 11.25 -7.01
C GLU A 30 1.84 10.45 -5.71
N ILE A 31 0.92 9.48 -5.58
CA ILE A 31 0.83 8.60 -4.41
C ILE A 31 2.08 7.72 -4.31
N MET A 32 2.50 7.10 -5.42
CA MET A 32 3.67 6.21 -5.43
C MET A 32 4.96 6.95 -5.04
N GLN A 33 5.11 8.22 -5.40
CA GLN A 33 6.30 8.99 -5.03
C GLN A 33 6.48 9.07 -3.50
N GLY A 34 5.40 9.33 -2.75
CA GLY A 34 5.43 9.35 -1.28
C GLY A 34 5.66 7.95 -0.69
N VAL A 35 4.94 6.95 -1.20
CA VAL A 35 5.02 5.56 -0.72
C VAL A 35 6.40 4.95 -0.96
N ALA A 36 7.04 5.26 -2.08
CA ALA A 36 8.37 4.76 -2.42
C ALA A 36 9.42 5.16 -1.38
N ILE A 37 9.30 6.35 -0.77
CA ILE A 37 10.18 6.79 0.32
C ILE A 37 10.00 5.87 1.54
N ALA A 38 8.75 5.62 1.95
CA ALA A 38 8.46 4.74 3.10
C ALA A 38 8.97 3.31 2.87
N VAL A 39 8.73 2.74 1.68
CA VAL A 39 9.24 1.43 1.29
C VAL A 39 10.78 1.41 1.31
N LYS A 40 11.43 2.45 0.79
CA LYS A 40 12.89 2.57 0.80
C LYS A 40 13.46 2.63 2.22
N MET A 41 12.73 3.22 3.17
CA MET A 41 13.06 3.24 4.60
C MET A 41 12.77 1.90 5.31
N GLY A 42 12.18 0.93 4.61
CA GLY A 42 11.86 -0.39 5.16
C GLY A 42 10.61 -0.39 6.04
N ALA A 43 9.63 0.45 5.72
CA ALA A 43 8.39 0.54 6.47
C ALA A 43 7.67 -0.82 6.55
N THR A 44 7.10 -1.10 7.72
CA THR A 44 6.36 -2.34 7.99
C THR A 44 4.87 -2.18 7.74
N LYS A 45 4.15 -3.29 7.55
CA LYS A 45 2.70 -3.26 7.38
C LYS A 45 2.00 -2.70 8.61
N ALA A 46 2.50 -3.01 9.81
CA ALA A 46 2.03 -2.41 11.05
C ALA A 46 2.14 -0.88 11.05
N GLN A 47 3.22 -0.31 10.49
CA GLN A 47 3.38 1.15 10.39
C GLN A 47 2.38 1.77 9.40
N PHE A 48 2.07 1.08 8.29
CA PHE A 48 0.98 1.50 7.39
C PHE A 48 -0.37 1.50 8.13
N ASP A 49 -0.67 0.46 8.92
CA ASP A 49 -1.94 0.35 9.66
C ASP A 49 -2.10 1.37 10.81
N GLN A 50 -0.98 1.87 11.34
CA GLN A 50 -0.97 2.93 12.36
C GLN A 50 -1.17 4.33 11.76
N CYS A 51 -0.99 4.49 10.45
CA CYS A 51 -1.17 5.77 9.79
C CYS A 51 -2.66 6.10 9.64
N ILE A 52 -3.04 7.32 10.01
CA ILE A 52 -4.40 7.82 9.81
C ILE A 52 -4.61 8.07 8.30
N GLY A 53 -5.64 7.46 7.74
CA GLY A 53 -6.10 7.75 6.38
C GLY A 53 -6.65 9.16 6.27
N ILE A 54 -6.34 9.84 5.16
CA ILE A 54 -6.91 11.15 4.84
C ILE A 54 -8.16 10.92 4.01
N HIS A 55 -9.32 11.17 4.60
CA HIS A 55 -10.61 10.97 3.94
C HIS A 55 -11.15 12.27 3.31
N PRO A 56 -11.72 12.26 2.08
CA PRO A 56 -11.79 11.14 1.14
C PRO A 56 -10.61 11.16 0.15
N THR A 57 -9.80 10.10 0.10
CA THR A 57 -8.73 10.00 -0.91
C THR A 57 -8.53 8.57 -1.38
N ALA A 58 -8.08 8.39 -2.62
CA ALA A 58 -7.60 7.09 -3.09
C ALA A 58 -6.45 6.54 -2.21
N ALA A 59 -5.52 7.42 -1.82
CA ALA A 59 -4.34 7.02 -1.05
C ALA A 59 -4.67 6.40 0.32
N GLU A 60 -5.81 6.76 0.92
CA GLU A 60 -6.20 6.26 2.24
C GLU A 60 -6.36 4.73 2.27
N GLU A 61 -6.67 4.11 1.12
CA GLU A 61 -6.81 2.66 1.01
C GLU A 61 -5.49 1.92 1.34
N LEU A 62 -4.32 2.50 1.01
CA LEU A 62 -3.02 1.87 1.32
C LEU A 62 -2.79 1.69 2.82
N VAL A 63 -3.42 2.53 3.66
CA VAL A 63 -3.28 2.50 5.13
C VAL A 63 -4.47 1.83 5.83
N THR A 64 -5.42 1.28 5.07
CA THR A 64 -6.60 0.56 5.61
C THR A 64 -6.72 -0.89 5.12
N MET A 65 -5.83 -1.34 4.22
CA MET A 65 -5.75 -2.74 3.75
C MET A 65 -5.30 -3.72 4.86
N ARG A 66 -6.26 -4.34 5.57
CA ARG A 66 -5.98 -5.25 6.70
C ARG A 66 -6.13 -6.73 6.40
N SER A 67 -6.88 -7.10 5.37
CA SER A 67 -7.15 -8.50 5.04
C SER A 67 -6.23 -9.00 3.93
N VAL A 68 -5.54 -10.11 4.17
CA VAL A 68 -4.68 -10.75 3.19
C VAL A 68 -5.55 -11.40 2.11
N THR A 69 -5.25 -11.13 0.84
CA THR A 69 -5.99 -11.71 -0.29
C THR A 69 -5.34 -12.95 -0.89
N ARG A 70 -4.01 -13.07 -0.79
CA ARG A 70 -3.21 -14.17 -1.34
C ARG A 70 -1.93 -14.34 -0.53
N GLU A 71 -1.60 -15.60 -0.21
CA GLU A 71 -0.28 -15.99 0.31
C GLU A 71 0.46 -16.79 -0.77
N VAL A 72 1.75 -16.51 -0.94
CA VAL A 72 2.60 -17.23 -1.89
C VAL A 72 3.79 -17.79 -1.10
N ARG A 73 3.92 -19.12 -1.08
CA ARG A 73 5.11 -19.78 -0.55
C ARG A 73 6.16 -19.86 -1.65
N LYS A 74 7.44 -19.64 -1.29
CA LYS A 74 8.57 -19.96 -2.16
C LYS A 74 8.71 -21.47 -2.32
#